data_AF-A0A388TJ39-F1
#
_entry.id   AF-A0A388TJ39-F1
#
_cell.length_a   1.000
_cell.length_b   1.000
_cell.length_c   1.000
_cell.angle_alpha   90.00
_cell.angle_beta   90.00
_cell.angle_gamma   90.00
#
_symmetry.space_group_name_H-M   'P 1'
#
loop_
_entity.id
_entity.type
_entity.pdbx_description
1 polymer ?
#
loop_
_entity_poly.entity_id
_entity_poly.type
_entity_poly.pdbx_seq_one_letter_code
_entity_poly.pdbx_strand_id
1 'polypeptide(L)' 'IDFADAQCIFKDKFFRISYDAKHSYGEKRWKVIGNVGKILVIHITYRDKKIRLISARKATAKERRIYYGDC' A
#
# COMPACT_ATOMS: atom_id res chain seq x y z
N ILE A 1 -3.40 -7.92 -10.04
CA ILE A 1 -4.19 -7.04 -9.16
C ILE A 1 -4.47 -5.83 -9.98
N ASP A 2 -5.75 -5.53 -10.18
CA ASP A 2 -6.12 -4.43 -11.03
C ASP A 2 -5.93 -3.09 -10.29
N PHE A 3 -5.81 -1.99 -11.04
CA PHE A 3 -5.83 -0.65 -10.45
C PHE A 3 -7.16 -0.38 -9.72
N ALA A 4 -8.26 -1.00 -10.15
CA ALA A 4 -9.54 -0.93 -9.47
C ALA A 4 -9.52 -1.61 -8.08
N ASP A 5 -8.90 -2.79 -7.95
CA ASP A 5 -8.70 -3.46 -6.65
C ASP A 5 -7.84 -2.61 -5.72
N ALA A 6 -6.79 -1.99 -6.26
CA ALA A 6 -5.90 -1.10 -5.51
C ALA A 6 -6.63 0.13 -4.97
N GLN A 7 -7.61 0.67 -5.70
CA GLN A 7 -8.43 1.79 -5.23
C GLN A 7 -9.40 1.38 -4.13
N CYS A 8 -9.90 0.14 -4.15
CA CYS A 8 -10.73 -0.37 -3.05
C CYS A 8 -9.98 -0.40 -1.72
N ILE A 9 -8.64 -0.40 -1.70
CA ILE A 9 -7.88 -0.32 -0.45
C ILE A 9 -8.13 0.99 0.31
N PHE A 10 -8.50 2.07 -0.39
CA PHE A 10 -8.86 3.34 0.24
C PHE A 10 -10.29 3.33 0.80
N LYS A 11 -11.10 2.33 0.45
CA LYS A 11 -12.42 2.10 1.07
C LYS A 11 -12.32 1.30 2.38
N ASP A 12 -11.26 0.51 2.53
CA ASP A 12 -10.93 -0.12 3.80
C ASP A 12 -10.61 0.97 4.82
N LYS A 13 -11.15 0.89 6.05
CA LYS A 13 -10.86 1.87 7.11
C LYS A 13 -9.58 1.52 7.89
N PHE A 14 -9.11 0.28 7.75
CA PHE A 14 -7.94 -0.23 8.47
C PHE A 14 -6.68 -0.22 7.61
N PHE A 15 -6.74 0.41 6.43
CA PHE A 15 -5.55 0.57 5.60
C PHE A 15 -4.46 1.30 6.36
N ARG A 16 -3.25 0.77 6.27
CA ARG A 16 -2.06 1.29 6.91
C ARG A 16 -1.15 1.84 5.85
N ILE A 17 -0.88 3.14 5.94
CA ILE A 17 0.10 3.81 5.10
C ILE A 17 1.43 3.90 5.85
N SER A 18 2.52 3.62 5.15
CA SER A 18 3.87 3.63 5.71
C SER A 18 4.82 4.26 4.70
N TYR A 19 5.62 5.20 5.15
CA TYR A 19 6.57 5.89 4.29
C TYR A 19 7.79 5.01 4.03
N ASP A 20 8.13 4.79 2.76
CA ASP A 20 9.32 4.03 2.39
C ASP A 20 10.51 5.00 2.30
N ALA A 21 11.08 5.30 3.47
CA ALA A 21 12.22 6.21 3.60
C ALA A 21 13.48 5.68 2.89
N LYS A 22 13.62 4.35 2.76
CA LYS A 22 14.79 3.71 2.14
C LYS A 22 14.91 3.97 0.63
N HIS A 23 13.79 4.06 -0.10
CA HIS A 23 13.82 4.40 -1.53
C HIS A 23 13.48 5.86 -1.85
N SER A 24 13.27 6.72 -0.84
CA SER A 24 12.87 8.12 -1.06
C SER A 24 14.02 9.09 -1.31
N TYR A 25 15.14 8.61 -1.89
CA TYR A 25 16.32 9.43 -2.21
C TYR A 25 16.10 10.43 -3.37
N GLY A 26 14.86 10.56 -3.86
CA GLY A 26 14.46 11.51 -4.91
C GLY A 26 12.95 11.59 -5.13
N GLU A 27 12.20 10.50 -4.93
CA GLU A 27 10.74 10.47 -5.03
C GLU A 27 10.11 9.90 -3.77
N LYS A 28 9.17 10.65 -3.15
CA LYS A 28 8.45 10.23 -1.94
C LYS A 28 7.59 9.00 -2.23
N ARG A 29 8.05 7.81 -1.85
CA ARG A 29 7.32 6.56 -2.01
C ARG A 29 6.60 6.18 -0.73
N TRP A 30 5.34 5.80 -0.87
CA TRP A 30 4.49 5.39 0.22
C TRP A 30 3.98 3.99 -0.05
N LYS A 31 4.12 3.13 0.94
CA LYS A 31 3.56 1.79 0.95
C LYS A 31 2.21 1.85 1.65
N VAL A 32 1.15 1.39 1.00
CA VAL A 32 -0.16 1.22 1.62
C VAL A 32 -0.48 -0.25 1.69
N ILE A 33 -0.91 -0.72 2.85
CA ILE A 33 -1.34 -2.09 3.11
C ILE A 33 -2.78 -2.02 3.57
N GLY A 34 -3.67 -2.84 3.03
CA GLY A 34 -5.07 -2.83 3.45
C GLY A 34 -5.80 -4.08 3.00
N ASN A 35 -6.99 -4.27 3.54
CA ASN A 35 -7.77 -5.48 3.36
C ASN A 35 -9.02 -5.22 2.51
N VAL A 36 -9.07 -5.83 1.33
CA VAL A 36 -10.23 -5.79 0.41
C VAL A 36 -10.76 -7.21 0.17
N GLY A 37 -10.95 -7.96 1.25
CA GLY A 37 -11.19 -9.41 1.25
C GLY A 37 -9.90 -10.25 1.12
N LYS A 38 -8.82 -9.61 0.67
CA LYS A 38 -7.44 -10.12 0.70
C LYS A 38 -6.51 -8.95 1.00
N ILE A 39 -5.42 -9.22 1.70
CA ILE A 39 -4.46 -8.17 2.01
C ILE A 39 -3.66 -7.83 0.76
N LEU A 40 -3.71 -6.55 0.39
CA LEU A 40 -2.99 -5.98 -0.72
C LEU A 40 -1.93 -5.00 -0.20
N VAL A 41 -0.86 -4.87 -0.98
CA VAL A 41 0.20 -3.89 -0.77
C VAL A 41 0.35 -3.09 -2.04
N ILE A 42 0.15 -1.78 -1.94
CA ILE A 42 0.33 -0.86 -3.05
C ILE A 42 1.47 0.10 -2.73
N HIS A 43 2.21 0.50 -3.76
CA HIS A 43 3.20 1.55 -3.67
C HIS A 43 2.69 2.74 -4.46
N ILE A 44 2.64 3.90 -3.81
CA ILE A 44 2.20 5.15 -4.41
C ILE A 44 3.29 6.21 -4.27
N THR A 45 3.28 7.18 -5.18
CA THR A 45 4.12 8.38 -5.09
C THR A 45 3.25 9.62 -5.12
N TYR A 46 3.64 10.63 -4.36
CA TYR A 46 3.00 11.94 -4.37
C TYR A 46 3.84 12.89 -5.20
N ARG A 47 3.29 13.36 -6.31
CA ARG A 47 3.91 14.36 -7.17
C ARG A 47 2.89 15.44 -7.51
N ASP A 48 3.22 16.69 -7.21
CA ASP A 48 2.40 17.86 -7.61
C ASP A 48 0.91 17.74 -7.23
N LYS A 49 0.64 17.39 -5.96
CA LYS A 49 -0.71 17.13 -5.41
C LYS A 49 -1.48 15.96 -6.04
N LYS A 50 -0.87 15.19 -6.94
CA LYS A 50 -1.44 13.97 -7.51
C LYS A 50 -0.83 12.73 -6.88
N ILE A 51 -1.68 11.74 -6.65
CA ILE A 51 -1.27 10.40 -6.19
C ILE A 51 -1.12 9.53 -7.43
N ARG A 52 0.10 9.04 -7.70
CA ARG A 52 0.34 8.03 -8.73
C ARG A 52 0.52 6.68 -8.08
N LEU A 53 -0.25 5.70 -8.52
CA LEU A 53 -0.04 4.31 -8.17
C LEU A 53 1.15 3.78 -8.99
N ILE A 54 2.21 3.34 -8.32
CA ILE A 54 3.40 2.76 -8.96
C ILE A 54 3.19 1.27 -9.19
N SER A 55 2.70 0.57 -8.17
CA SER A 55 2.55 -0.88 -8.22
C SER A 55 1.51 -1.36 -7.22
N ALA A 56 0.76 -2.39 -7.58
CA ALA A 56 -0.16 -3.10 -6.70
C ALA A 56 0.17 -4.59 -6.72
N ARG A 57 0.44 -5.15 -5.54
CA ARG A 57 0.74 -6.57 -5.37
C ARG A 57 0.00 -7.16 -4.17
N LYS A 58 -0.11 -8.48 -4.14
CA LYS A 58 -0.73 -9.18 -3.01
C LYS A 58 0.27 -9.13 -1.85
N ALA A 59 -0.21 -8.90 -0.64
CA ALA A 59 0.66 -8.98 0.52
C ALA A 59 1.23 -10.40 0.63
N THR A 60 2.53 -10.47 0.88
CA THR A 60 3.21 -11.71 1.26
C THR A 60 2.72 -12.18 2.62
N ALA A 61 2.91 -13.46 2.95
CA ALA A 61 2.49 -14.03 4.23
C ALA A 61 3.06 -13.25 5.43
N LYS A 62 4.30 -12.75 5.32
CA LYS A 62 4.95 -11.92 6.33
C LYS A 62 4.27 -10.56 6.50
N GLU A 63 3.94 -9.89 5.39
CA GLU A 63 3.21 -8.61 5.43
C GLU A 63 1.77 -8.77 5.94
N ARG A 64 1.14 -9.93 5.70
CA ARG A 64 -0.17 -10.25 6.29
C ARG A 64 -0.10 -10.36 7.80
N ARG A 65 0.88 -11.08 8.34
CA ARG A 65 1.08 -11.16 9.80
C ARG A 65 1.27 -9.80 10.43
N ILE A 66 2.08 -8.93 9.80
CA ILE A 66 2.30 -7.54 10.24
C ILE A 66 0.97 -6.76 10.24
N TYR A 67 0.11 -6.98 9.26
CA TYR A 67 -1.20 -6.32 9.20
C TYR A 67 -2.17 -6.83 10.26
N TYR A 68 -2.26 -8.15 10.46
CA TYR A 68 -3.13 -8.76 11.46
C TYR A 68 -2.63 -8.58 12.90
N GLY A 69 -1.40 -8.10 13.09
CA GLY A 69 -0.82 -7.91 14.42
C GLY A 69 -0.46 -9.22 15.11
N ASP A 70 -0.31 -10.31 14.35
CA ASP A 70 0.06 -11.63 14.86
C ASP A 70 1.54 -11.57 15.28
N CYS A 71 1.75 -11.38 16.58
CA CYS A 71 3.02 -11.37 17.26
C CYS A 71 3.33 -12.78 17.80
#